data_AF-A0A3B0Y0M0-F1
#
_entry.id   AF-A0A3B0Y0M0-F1
#
_cell.length_a   1.000
_cell.length_b   1.000
_cell.length_c   1.000
_cell.angle_alpha   90.00
_cell.angle_beta   90.00
_cell.angle_gamma   90.00
#
_symmetry.space_group_name_H-M   'P 1'
#
loop_
_entity.id
_entity.type
_entity.pdbx_description
1 polymer ?
#
loop_
_entity_poly.entity_id
_entity_poly.type
_entity_poly.pdbx_seq_one_letter_code
_entity_poly.pdbx_strand_id
1 'polypeptide(L)'
;MNKKKQLNITLLVAATLLSAHCNADKLEIKPFFNPDNQSAAFFKKSVAFNSASDFLTVQEKSWEYETDLKHEKAGNKKATNCKTLKKLLKEGYTAAKDYEYGFVNAQSLTCSMWKEMATFKPYSVSYMNDLSLNKDFATKAPARFALLISNEEIKKAESAKSWDSMSQIKKIDLVNDMRAIYYDSTGGIQRLTLMAKGDYNGDGIEDRLLFMENSVE
;
A
#
# COMPACT_ATOMS: atom_id res chain seq x y z
N MET A 1 48.04 -15.45 74.21
CA MET A 1 48.11 -15.46 72.73
C MET A 1 47.02 -16.39 72.21
N ASN A 2 45.86 -15.83 71.87
CA ASN A 2 44.65 -16.58 71.52
C ASN A 2 44.48 -16.56 69.99
N LYS A 3 44.60 -17.72 69.33
CA LYS A 3 44.49 -17.85 67.88
C LYS A 3 43.03 -17.66 67.46
N LYS A 4 42.71 -16.52 66.83
CA LYS A 4 41.46 -16.28 66.11
C LYS A 4 41.33 -17.32 64.97
N LYS A 5 40.41 -18.27 65.10
CA LYS A 5 39.88 -19.03 63.97
C LYS A 5 38.90 -18.11 63.23
N GLN A 6 39.26 -17.64 62.04
CA GLN A 6 38.32 -17.04 61.12
C GLN A 6 37.44 -18.15 60.53
N LEU A 7 36.13 -17.98 60.71
CA LEU A 7 35.09 -18.81 60.12
C LEU A 7 34.85 -18.27 58.70
N ASN A 8 35.34 -18.97 57.67
CA ASN A 8 35.01 -18.68 56.28
C ASN A 8 33.56 -19.10 56.03
N ILE A 9 32.63 -18.14 56.10
CA ILE A 9 31.27 -18.30 55.60
C ILE A 9 31.33 -18.06 54.10
N THR A 10 31.57 -19.13 53.34
CA THR A 10 31.35 -19.11 51.89
C THR A 10 29.84 -19.09 51.67
N LEU A 11 29.26 -17.90 51.57
CA LEU A 11 27.86 -17.70 51.22
C LEU A 11 27.70 -18.07 49.74
N LEU A 12 27.30 -19.32 49.48
CA LEU A 12 26.92 -19.77 48.15
C LEU A 12 25.56 -19.16 47.82
N VAL A 13 25.57 -17.93 47.30
CA VAL A 13 24.37 -17.33 46.69
C VAL A 13 24.13 -18.09 45.39
N ALA A 14 23.31 -19.14 45.46
CA ALA A 14 22.72 -19.74 44.29
C ALA A 14 21.81 -18.68 43.66
N ALA A 15 22.37 -17.94 42.70
CA ALA A 15 21.59 -17.12 41.79
C ALA A 15 20.73 -18.08 40.97
N THR A 16 19.53 -18.37 41.47
CA THR A 16 18.44 -18.89 40.64
C THR A 16 18.19 -17.82 39.58
N LEU A 17 18.79 -18.01 38.41
CA LEU A 17 18.33 -17.44 37.16
C LEU A 17 16.90 -17.93 36.97
N LEU A 18 15.95 -17.23 37.60
CA LEU A 18 14.61 -17.12 37.09
C LEU A 18 14.80 -16.47 35.72
N SER A 19 14.91 -17.31 34.69
CA SER A 19 14.55 -16.93 33.34
C SER A 19 13.07 -16.60 33.38
N ALA A 20 12.77 -15.39 33.89
CA ALA A 20 11.70 -14.61 33.34
C ALA A 20 11.99 -14.61 31.84
N HIS A 21 11.33 -15.52 31.13
CA HIS A 21 11.05 -15.30 29.74
C HIS A 21 10.27 -13.99 29.76
N CYS A 22 10.99 -12.88 29.65
CA CYS A 22 10.44 -11.69 29.05
C CYS A 22 10.06 -12.14 27.64
N ASN A 23 8.86 -12.74 27.53
CA ASN A 23 8.00 -12.43 26.41
C ASN A 23 7.74 -10.93 26.55
N ALA A 24 8.75 -10.12 26.21
CA ALA A 24 8.47 -8.80 25.71
C ALA A 24 7.68 -9.12 24.46
N ASP A 25 6.34 -9.04 24.57
CA ASP A 25 5.48 -9.06 23.40
C ASP A 25 6.16 -8.17 22.38
N LYS A 26 6.57 -8.74 21.24
CA LYS A 26 7.15 -7.96 20.16
C LYS A 26 6.18 -6.80 19.96
N LEU A 27 6.67 -5.56 20.03
CA LEU A 27 5.83 -4.39 19.87
C LEU A 27 5.22 -4.45 18.47
N GLU A 28 3.98 -4.93 18.40
CA GLU A 28 3.25 -5.05 17.14
C GLU A 28 2.66 -3.69 16.79
N ILE A 29 3.21 -3.08 15.75
CA ILE A 29 2.71 -1.84 15.19
C ILE A 29 1.50 -2.20 14.33
N LYS A 30 0.35 -1.60 14.65
CA LYS A 30 -0.88 -1.82 13.90
C LYS A 30 -0.75 -1.28 12.46
N PRO A 31 -1.43 -1.90 11.48
CA PRO A 31 -1.52 -1.34 10.15
C PRO A 31 -2.03 0.10 10.16
N PHE A 32 -1.44 0.92 9.30
CA PHE A 32 -1.95 2.23 8.96
C PHE A 32 -2.75 2.13 7.66
N PHE A 33 -3.90 2.79 7.60
CA PHE A 33 -4.70 2.94 6.39
C PHE A 33 -5.04 4.41 6.17
N ASN A 34 -4.83 4.88 4.94
CA ASN A 34 -5.12 6.26 4.59
C ASN A 34 -6.63 6.52 4.58
N PRO A 35 -7.13 7.56 5.28
CA PRO A 35 -8.55 7.91 5.25
C PRO A 35 -9.03 8.34 3.85
N ASP A 36 -8.15 8.90 3.01
CA ASP A 36 -8.42 9.19 1.61
C ASP A 36 -8.19 7.94 0.74
N ASN A 37 -9.11 6.99 0.88
CA ASN A 37 -9.05 5.66 0.26
C ASN A 37 -9.88 5.53 -1.03
N GLN A 38 -10.24 6.64 -1.68
CA GLN A 38 -11.07 6.69 -2.89
C GLN A 38 -12.54 6.26 -2.71
N SER A 39 -13.00 5.97 -1.49
CA SER A 39 -14.39 5.52 -1.23
C SER A 39 -15.46 6.56 -1.53
N ALA A 40 -15.12 7.86 -1.51
CA ALA A 40 -16.05 8.94 -1.81
C ALA A 40 -16.61 8.88 -3.25
N ALA A 41 -15.88 8.24 -4.18
CA ALA A 41 -16.35 8.00 -5.55
C ALA A 41 -17.41 6.89 -5.65
N PHE A 42 -17.66 6.13 -4.58
CA PHE A 42 -18.54 4.95 -4.57
C PHE A 42 -19.71 5.09 -3.60
N PHE A 43 -19.53 5.84 -2.52
CA PHE A 43 -20.49 5.96 -1.44
C PHE A 43 -20.74 7.42 -1.08
N LYS A 44 -22.02 7.81 -1.01
CA LYS A 44 -22.44 9.17 -0.66
C LYS A 44 -22.10 9.51 0.79
N LYS A 45 -22.21 8.53 1.68
CA LYS A 45 -21.74 8.65 3.06
C LYS A 45 -20.29 8.21 3.12
N SER A 46 -19.46 9.04 3.73
CA SER A 46 -18.07 8.68 4.05
C SER A 46 -18.06 7.36 4.81
N VAL A 47 -17.22 6.42 4.37
CA VAL A 47 -17.01 5.14 5.03
C VAL A 47 -15.61 5.17 5.62
N ALA A 48 -15.52 5.07 6.95
CA ALA A 48 -14.24 4.96 7.61
C ALA A 48 -13.73 3.52 7.47
N PHE A 49 -12.53 3.36 6.91
CA PHE A 49 -11.84 2.08 6.83
C PHE A 49 -10.62 2.15 7.73
N ASN A 50 -10.75 1.59 8.93
CA ASN A 50 -9.74 1.67 10.00
C ASN A 50 -9.03 0.33 10.22
N SER A 51 -9.48 -0.72 9.54
CA SER A 51 -8.97 -2.08 9.69
C SER A 51 -8.95 -2.82 8.36
N ALA A 52 -8.10 -3.84 8.27
CA ALA A 52 -8.07 -4.74 7.12
C ALA A 52 -9.43 -5.40 6.84
N SER A 53 -10.20 -5.72 7.89
CA SER A 53 -11.56 -6.27 7.75
C SER A 53 -12.54 -5.33 7.08
N ASP A 54 -12.42 -4.01 7.27
CA ASP A 54 -13.30 -3.05 6.60
C ASP A 54 -13.13 -3.11 5.08
N PHE A 55 -11.89 -3.32 4.63
CA PHE A 55 -11.56 -3.49 3.22
C PHE A 55 -12.00 -4.84 2.64
N LEU A 56 -12.21 -5.88 3.46
CA LEU A 56 -12.90 -7.10 3.02
C LEU A 56 -14.39 -6.83 2.84
N THR A 57 -15.02 -6.15 3.80
CA THR A 57 -16.46 -5.86 3.76
C THR A 57 -16.82 -4.95 2.58
N VAL A 58 -15.99 -3.95 2.25
CA VAL A 58 -16.26 -3.04 1.12
C VAL A 58 -16.28 -3.77 -0.23
N GLN A 59 -15.64 -4.95 -0.36
CA GLN A 59 -15.67 -5.72 -1.61
C GLN A 59 -17.09 -6.14 -2.02
N GLU A 60 -17.95 -6.38 -1.03
CA GLU A 60 -19.32 -6.84 -1.25
C GLU A 60 -20.35 -5.72 -1.10
N LYS A 61 -19.97 -4.60 -0.49
CA LYS A 61 -20.85 -3.46 -0.27
C LYS A 61 -21.30 -2.87 -1.61
N SER A 62 -22.62 -2.76 -1.79
CA SER A 62 -23.22 -2.09 -2.95
C SER A 62 -22.85 -0.62 -2.98
N TRP A 63 -22.42 -0.15 -4.15
CA TRP A 63 -22.24 1.26 -4.48
C TRP A 63 -23.58 1.96 -4.61
N GLU A 64 -23.54 3.29 -4.63
CA GLU A 64 -24.73 4.15 -4.82
C GLU A 64 -25.16 4.26 -6.30
N TYR A 65 -24.51 3.51 -7.19
CA TYR A 65 -24.79 3.46 -8.62
C TYR A 65 -24.43 2.09 -9.18
N GLU A 66 -24.83 1.87 -10.43
CA GLU A 66 -24.54 0.65 -11.18
C GLU A 66 -23.59 0.98 -12.34
N THR A 67 -22.63 0.10 -12.61
CA THR A 67 -21.74 0.20 -13.77
C THR A 67 -22.25 -0.76 -14.84
N ASP A 68 -22.63 -0.23 -16.01
CA ASP A 68 -23.05 -1.02 -17.17
C ASP A 68 -21.84 -1.62 -17.90
N LEU A 69 -21.90 -2.92 -18.17
CA LEU A 69 -20.86 -3.68 -18.84
C LEU A 69 -21.44 -4.49 -20.01
N LYS A 70 -20.70 -4.61 -21.10
CA LYS A 70 -21.08 -5.40 -22.30
C LYS A 70 -20.15 -6.59 -22.49
N HIS A 71 -20.71 -7.66 -23.06
CA HIS A 71 -19.97 -8.78 -23.61
C HIS A 71 -20.62 -9.20 -24.94
N GLU A 72 -19.82 -9.28 -26.01
CA GLU A 72 -20.28 -9.51 -27.40
C GLU A 72 -21.27 -10.68 -27.54
N LYS A 73 -21.04 -11.78 -26.82
CA LYS A 73 -21.87 -13.01 -26.91
C LYS A 73 -22.93 -13.17 -25.82
N ALA A 74 -22.80 -12.44 -24.71
CA ALA A 74 -23.55 -12.71 -23.48
C ALA A 74 -24.46 -11.55 -23.07
N GLY A 75 -24.47 -10.47 -23.88
CA GLY A 75 -25.26 -9.28 -23.64
C GLY A 75 -24.69 -8.37 -22.55
N ASN A 76 -25.55 -7.51 -22.04
CA ASN A 76 -25.17 -6.52 -21.03
C ASN A 76 -25.45 -7.03 -19.62
N LYS A 77 -24.57 -6.66 -18.69
CA LYS A 77 -24.72 -6.90 -17.26
C LYS A 77 -24.34 -5.65 -16.49
N LYS A 78 -24.69 -5.65 -15.20
CA LYS A 78 -24.38 -4.56 -14.29
C LYS A 78 -23.50 -5.04 -13.15
N ALA A 79 -22.52 -4.21 -12.80
CA ALA A 79 -21.78 -4.34 -11.56
C ALA A 79 -22.27 -3.31 -10.55
N THR A 80 -22.47 -3.75 -9.31
CA THR A 80 -22.95 -2.90 -8.20
C THR A 80 -21.97 -2.87 -7.05
N ASN A 81 -20.90 -3.66 -7.10
CA ASN A 81 -19.85 -3.71 -6.08
C ASN A 81 -18.56 -4.25 -6.70
N CYS A 82 -17.46 -4.19 -5.93
CA CYS A 82 -16.17 -4.68 -6.39
C CYS A 82 -16.19 -6.16 -6.77
N LYS A 83 -16.86 -7.01 -5.98
CA LYS A 83 -16.94 -8.45 -6.24
C LYS A 83 -17.57 -8.75 -7.61
N THR A 84 -18.69 -8.12 -7.93
CA THR A 84 -19.39 -8.28 -9.21
C THR A 84 -18.59 -7.69 -10.36
N LEU A 85 -18.01 -6.49 -10.19
CA LEU A 85 -17.16 -5.88 -11.21
C LEU A 85 -15.98 -6.79 -11.57
N LYS A 86 -15.17 -7.21 -10.59
CA LYS A 86 -13.99 -8.04 -10.84
C LYS A 86 -14.34 -9.39 -11.46
N LYS A 87 -15.46 -9.99 -11.05
CA LYS A 87 -15.98 -11.22 -11.65
C LYS A 87 -16.31 -11.02 -13.13
N LEU A 88 -17.10 -9.99 -13.45
CA LEU A 88 -17.52 -9.72 -14.84
C LEU A 88 -16.33 -9.38 -15.74
N LEU A 89 -15.38 -8.58 -15.28
CA LEU A 89 -14.15 -8.29 -16.03
C LEU A 89 -13.34 -9.57 -16.32
N LYS A 90 -13.26 -10.50 -15.35
CA LYS A 90 -12.61 -11.80 -15.55
C LYS A 90 -13.36 -12.70 -16.54
N GLU A 91 -14.68 -12.56 -16.62
CA GLU A 91 -15.55 -13.23 -17.61
C GLU A 91 -15.48 -12.57 -19.00
N GLY A 92 -14.65 -11.54 -19.20
CA GLY A 92 -14.44 -10.89 -20.49
C GLY A 92 -15.41 -9.74 -20.79
N TYR A 93 -16.17 -9.28 -19.80
CA TYR A 93 -16.99 -8.07 -19.96
C TYR A 93 -16.09 -6.82 -19.99
N THR A 94 -16.52 -5.81 -20.73
CA THR A 94 -15.89 -4.49 -20.79
C THR A 94 -16.93 -3.39 -20.56
N ALA A 95 -16.52 -2.13 -20.49
CA ALA A 95 -17.43 -0.99 -20.39
C ALA A 95 -18.48 -1.02 -21.51
N ALA A 96 -19.76 -0.80 -21.16
CA ALA A 96 -20.84 -0.82 -22.15
C ALA A 96 -20.62 0.24 -23.25
N LYS A 97 -20.07 1.40 -22.87
CA LYS A 97 -19.74 2.49 -23.77
C LYS A 97 -18.25 2.76 -23.75
N ASP A 98 -17.68 3.05 -24.91
CA ASP A 98 -16.22 3.13 -25.06
C ASP A 98 -15.62 4.29 -24.24
N TYR A 99 -16.35 5.41 -24.10
CA TYR A 99 -15.91 6.54 -23.28
C TYR A 99 -15.91 6.23 -21.76
N GLU A 100 -16.57 5.16 -21.31
CA GLU A 100 -16.60 4.73 -19.91
C GLU A 100 -15.46 3.75 -19.58
N TYR A 101 -14.65 3.36 -20.56
CA TYR A 101 -13.56 2.39 -20.36
C TYR A 101 -12.55 2.83 -19.29
N GLY A 102 -12.14 4.10 -19.32
CA GLY A 102 -11.24 4.66 -18.30
C GLY A 102 -11.86 4.64 -16.90
N PHE A 103 -13.15 4.93 -16.79
CA PHE A 103 -13.89 4.88 -15.54
C PHE A 103 -13.95 3.45 -14.97
N VAL A 104 -14.32 2.46 -15.78
CA VAL A 104 -14.37 1.05 -15.38
C VAL A 104 -13.00 0.54 -14.93
N ASN A 105 -11.93 0.94 -15.61
CA ASN A 105 -10.56 0.60 -15.22
C ASN A 105 -10.17 1.21 -13.88
N ALA A 106 -10.46 2.50 -13.66
CA ALA A 106 -10.20 3.17 -12.39
C ALA A 106 -10.98 2.51 -11.24
N GLN A 107 -12.24 2.12 -11.48
CA GLN A 107 -13.02 1.36 -10.50
C GLN A 107 -12.38 0.01 -10.18
N SER A 108 -11.99 -0.75 -11.21
CA SER A 108 -11.34 -2.06 -11.04
C SER A 108 -10.02 -1.94 -10.27
N LEU A 109 -9.25 -0.89 -10.53
CA LEU A 109 -7.99 -0.61 -9.83
C LEU A 109 -8.23 -0.27 -8.35
N THR A 110 -9.22 0.58 -8.06
CA THR A 110 -9.60 0.92 -6.68
C THR A 110 -10.07 -0.32 -5.92
N CYS A 111 -10.88 -1.17 -6.54
CA CYS A 111 -11.31 -2.43 -5.95
C CYS A 111 -10.15 -3.39 -5.67
N SER A 112 -9.17 -3.48 -6.59
CA SER A 112 -7.94 -4.24 -6.35
C SER A 112 -7.15 -3.66 -5.18
N MET A 113 -6.97 -2.35 -5.14
CA MET A 113 -6.25 -1.67 -4.04
C MET A 113 -6.89 -1.99 -2.69
N TRP A 114 -8.21 -1.85 -2.55
CA TRP A 114 -8.90 -2.26 -1.32
C TRP A 114 -8.67 -3.73 -0.98
N LYS A 115 -8.69 -4.61 -1.98
CA LYS A 115 -8.40 -6.03 -1.77
C LYS A 115 -6.98 -6.25 -1.24
N GLU A 116 -5.99 -5.53 -1.74
CA GLU A 116 -4.62 -5.60 -1.21
C GLU A 116 -4.53 -4.99 0.21
N MET A 117 -5.20 -3.87 0.47
CA MET A 117 -5.24 -3.28 1.82
C MET A 117 -5.85 -4.23 2.87
N ALA A 118 -6.77 -5.09 2.44
CA ALA A 118 -7.39 -6.10 3.29
C ALA A 118 -6.45 -7.22 3.77
N THR A 119 -5.24 -7.34 3.21
CA THR A 119 -4.28 -8.38 3.61
C THR A 119 -3.25 -7.90 4.62
N PHE A 120 -3.15 -6.58 4.84
CA PHE A 120 -2.14 -5.97 5.70
C PHE A 120 -2.34 -6.35 7.17
N LYS A 121 -1.27 -6.84 7.79
CA LYS A 121 -1.22 -7.30 9.19
C LYS A 121 -0.32 -6.41 10.05
N PRO A 122 -0.42 -6.50 11.39
CA PRO A 122 0.56 -5.88 12.27
C PRO A 122 1.99 -6.35 11.95
N TYR A 123 2.97 -5.49 12.21
CA TYR A 123 4.38 -5.73 11.95
C TYR A 123 5.24 -5.37 13.16
N SER A 124 6.48 -5.85 13.20
CA SER A 124 7.39 -5.65 14.35
C SER A 124 8.65 -4.86 14.00
N VAL A 125 9.00 -4.76 12.72
CA VAL A 125 10.21 -4.08 12.25
C VAL A 125 9.85 -3.15 11.09
N SER A 126 10.38 -1.92 11.09
CA SER A 126 10.31 -1.03 9.94
C SER A 126 11.69 -0.49 9.59
N TYR A 127 12.06 -0.62 8.33
CA TYR A 127 13.27 -0.02 7.75
C TYR A 127 12.96 1.28 7.00
N MET A 128 11.70 1.73 7.02
CA MET A 128 11.21 2.86 6.22
C MET A 128 10.74 4.03 7.08
N ASN A 129 11.08 4.08 8.37
CA ASN A 129 10.64 5.14 9.28
C ASN A 129 10.94 6.56 8.75
N ASP A 130 12.08 6.74 8.08
CA ASP A 130 12.50 8.02 7.50
C ASP A 130 12.13 8.19 6.01
N LEU A 131 11.43 7.22 5.42
CA LEU A 131 11.06 7.27 4.01
C LEU A 131 9.95 8.33 3.79
N SER A 132 10.37 9.45 3.22
CA SER A 132 9.51 10.58 2.82
C SER A 132 9.35 10.60 1.30
N LEU A 133 8.17 10.97 0.80
CA LEU A 133 7.88 11.06 -0.65
C LEU A 133 8.52 12.31 -1.29
N ASN A 134 9.81 12.55 -1.03
CA ASN A 134 10.56 13.71 -1.51
C ASN A 134 11.45 13.34 -2.71
N LYS A 135 12.43 14.20 -3.03
CA LYS A 135 13.36 13.96 -4.15
C LYS A 135 14.25 12.74 -3.96
N ASP A 136 14.69 12.48 -2.73
CA ASP A 136 15.52 11.32 -2.41
C ASP A 136 14.75 10.00 -2.60
N PHE A 137 13.43 10.02 -2.41
CA PHE A 137 12.60 8.87 -2.80
C PHE A 137 12.71 8.57 -4.30
N ALA A 138 12.57 9.57 -5.18
CA ALA A 138 12.61 9.35 -6.63
C ALA A 138 13.97 8.85 -7.14
N THR A 139 15.08 9.18 -6.45
CA THR A 139 16.42 8.71 -6.82
C THR A 139 16.68 7.26 -6.38
N LYS A 140 15.92 6.75 -5.40
CA LYS A 140 16.02 5.38 -4.88
C LYS A 140 14.90 4.46 -5.39
N ALA A 141 13.75 5.02 -5.71
CA ALA A 141 12.58 4.27 -6.17
C ALA A 141 12.88 3.57 -7.50
N PRO A 142 12.40 2.33 -7.70
CA PRO A 142 12.60 1.61 -8.95
C PRO A 142 12.06 2.40 -10.16
N ALA A 143 12.71 2.24 -11.31
CA ALA A 143 12.33 2.95 -12.54
C ALA A 143 10.88 2.74 -12.99
N ARG A 144 10.23 1.65 -12.55
CA ARG A 144 8.81 1.35 -12.80
C ARG A 144 7.82 2.36 -12.22
N PHE A 145 8.27 3.31 -11.39
CA PHE A 145 7.45 4.44 -10.96
C PHE A 145 7.30 5.51 -12.05
N ALA A 146 8.13 5.48 -13.09
CA ALA A 146 7.94 6.34 -14.25
C ALA A 146 6.61 6.04 -14.95
N LEU A 147 6.06 7.05 -15.62
CA LEU A 147 4.98 6.85 -16.57
C LEU A 147 5.53 6.09 -17.78
N LEU A 148 5.14 4.83 -17.93
CA LEU A 148 5.55 3.95 -19.04
C LEU A 148 4.38 3.80 -20.02
N ILE A 149 4.43 4.48 -21.17
CA ILE A 149 3.35 4.50 -22.17
C ILE A 149 3.65 3.63 -23.40
N SER A 150 4.85 3.07 -23.49
CA SER A 150 5.30 2.26 -24.61
C SER A 150 6.16 1.06 -24.19
N ASN A 151 6.23 0.05 -25.06
CA ASN A 151 7.11 -1.10 -24.87
C ASN A 151 8.60 -0.70 -24.84
N GLU A 152 8.96 0.39 -25.51
CA GLU A 152 10.32 0.93 -25.47
C GLU A 152 10.67 1.47 -24.08
N GLU A 153 9.75 2.21 -23.46
CA GLU A 153 9.95 2.73 -22.10
C GLU A 153 9.97 1.61 -21.06
N ILE A 154 9.17 0.54 -21.24
CA ILE A 154 9.23 -0.64 -20.38
C ILE A 154 10.64 -1.25 -20.41
N LYS A 155 11.20 -1.48 -21.61
CA LYS A 155 12.57 -2.00 -21.75
C LYS A 155 13.61 -1.05 -21.16
N LYS A 156 13.43 0.27 -21.36
CA LYS A 156 14.32 1.27 -20.77
C LYS A 156 14.26 1.24 -19.25
N ALA A 157 13.08 1.08 -18.66
CA ALA A 157 12.90 0.98 -17.21
C ALA A 157 13.58 -0.26 -16.60
N GLU A 158 13.70 -1.37 -17.33
CA GLU A 158 14.43 -2.57 -16.86
C GLU A 158 15.93 -2.32 -16.64
N SER A 159 16.51 -1.36 -17.37
CA SER A 159 17.94 -1.01 -17.29
C SER A 159 18.21 0.28 -16.52
N ALA A 160 17.18 1.09 -16.26
CA ALA A 160 17.30 2.34 -15.52
C ALA A 160 17.48 2.06 -14.02
N LYS A 161 18.36 2.84 -13.38
CA LYS A 161 18.71 2.65 -11.96
C LYS A 161 17.58 3.08 -11.02
N SER A 162 16.84 4.10 -11.41
CA SER A 162 15.80 4.71 -10.59
C SER A 162 14.76 5.44 -11.43
N TRP A 163 13.64 5.80 -10.81
CA TRP A 163 12.60 6.63 -11.41
C TRP A 163 13.16 7.97 -11.91
N ASP A 164 13.95 8.67 -11.09
CA ASP A 164 14.57 9.94 -11.49
C ASP A 164 15.52 9.77 -12.69
N SER A 165 16.25 8.66 -12.77
CA SER A 165 17.11 8.39 -13.94
C SER A 165 16.33 8.13 -15.24
N MET A 166 15.07 7.70 -15.13
CA MET A 166 14.22 7.36 -16.26
C MET A 166 13.55 8.61 -16.88
N SER A 167 12.93 9.44 -16.05
CA SER A 167 12.08 10.57 -16.50
C SER A 167 12.63 11.96 -16.13
N GLN A 168 13.68 12.04 -15.29
CA GLN A 168 14.24 13.25 -14.69
C GLN A 168 13.20 14.11 -13.97
N ILE A 169 13.07 13.92 -12.66
CA ILE A 169 12.16 14.70 -11.83
C ILE A 169 12.70 16.13 -11.67
N LYS A 170 11.94 17.11 -12.16
CA LYS A 170 12.29 18.54 -12.11
C LYS A 170 11.76 19.21 -10.86
N LYS A 171 10.53 18.89 -10.47
CA LYS A 171 9.84 19.53 -9.34
C LYS A 171 9.05 18.50 -8.55
N ILE A 172 8.93 18.75 -7.25
CA ILE A 172 8.11 17.94 -6.35
C ILE A 172 7.33 18.89 -5.45
N ASP A 173 6.01 18.73 -5.44
CA ASP A 173 5.12 19.41 -4.50
C ASP A 173 4.69 18.42 -3.42
N LEU A 174 5.18 18.65 -2.19
CA LEU A 174 4.76 17.88 -1.01
C LEU A 174 3.40 18.41 -0.55
N VAL A 175 2.34 17.61 -0.76
CA VAL A 175 0.98 17.98 -0.35
C VAL A 175 0.81 17.77 1.15
N ASN A 176 1.30 16.62 1.65
CA ASN A 176 1.41 16.27 3.06
C ASN A 176 2.32 15.02 3.20
N ASP A 177 2.46 14.49 4.42
CA ASP A 177 3.31 13.33 4.71
C ASP A 177 2.91 12.03 3.97
N MET A 178 1.69 11.97 3.45
CA MET A 178 1.16 10.81 2.73
C MET A 178 1.11 11.03 1.23
N ARG A 179 1.36 12.24 0.73
CA ARG A 179 1.08 12.56 -0.67
C ARG A 179 2.04 13.60 -1.24
N ALA A 180 2.58 13.28 -2.41
CA ALA A 180 3.43 14.18 -3.18
C ALA A 180 3.05 14.15 -4.66
N ILE A 181 3.33 15.25 -5.36
CA ILE A 181 3.16 15.39 -6.80
C ILE A 181 4.54 15.58 -7.41
N TYR A 182 4.88 14.74 -8.38
CA TYR A 182 6.14 14.75 -9.10
C TYR A 182 5.90 15.27 -10.51
N TYR A 183 6.81 16.14 -10.96
CA TYR A 183 6.81 16.72 -12.30
C TYR A 183 8.11 16.35 -12.97
N ASP A 184 8.02 15.66 -14.10
CA ASP A 184 9.18 15.18 -14.84
C ASP A 184 9.52 16.06 -16.05
N SER A 185 10.67 15.78 -16.67
CA SER A 185 11.16 16.57 -17.81
C SER A 185 10.35 16.44 -19.09
N THR A 186 9.42 15.50 -19.15
CA THR A 186 8.61 15.19 -20.33
C THR A 186 7.21 15.80 -20.28
N GLY A 187 6.91 16.58 -19.23
CA GLY A 187 5.57 17.09 -18.95
C GLY A 187 4.69 16.08 -18.21
N GLY A 188 5.24 14.96 -17.76
CA GLY A 188 4.54 13.98 -16.95
C GLY A 188 4.33 14.49 -15.53
N ILE A 189 3.11 14.33 -15.03
CA ILE A 189 2.71 14.61 -13.66
C ILE A 189 2.30 13.28 -13.01
N GLN A 190 3.01 12.88 -11.95
CA GLN A 190 2.66 11.71 -11.15
C GLN A 190 2.29 12.11 -9.73
N ARG A 191 1.06 11.83 -9.30
CA ARG A 191 0.62 11.97 -7.91
C ARG A 191 0.79 10.64 -7.20
N LEU A 192 1.60 10.63 -6.15
CA LEU A 192 1.86 9.44 -5.35
C LEU A 192 1.20 9.61 -3.98
N THR A 193 0.39 8.64 -3.56
CA THR A 193 -0.30 8.62 -2.27
C THR A 193 0.03 7.33 -1.52
N LEU A 194 0.47 7.44 -0.27
CA LEU A 194 0.60 6.32 0.64
C LEU A 194 -0.79 5.86 1.10
N MET A 195 -1.16 4.64 0.75
CA MET A 195 -2.48 4.07 1.06
C MET A 195 -2.46 3.22 2.32
N ALA A 196 -1.41 2.42 2.53
CA ALA A 196 -1.30 1.57 3.69
C ALA A 196 0.15 1.36 4.13
N LYS A 197 0.34 1.12 5.43
CA LYS A 197 1.56 0.53 6.01
C LYS A 197 1.17 -0.71 6.82
N GLY A 198 1.96 -1.76 6.78
CA GLY A 198 1.70 -3.00 7.50
C GLY A 198 2.45 -4.16 6.87
N ASP A 199 2.35 -5.35 7.46
CA ASP A 199 2.97 -6.55 6.92
C ASP A 199 2.04 -7.21 5.89
N TYR A 200 2.38 -7.09 4.60
CA TYR A 200 1.58 -7.63 3.51
C TYR A 200 1.82 -9.14 3.32
N ASN A 201 3.06 -9.60 3.55
CA ASN A 201 3.48 -10.96 3.21
C ASN A 201 3.57 -11.93 4.43
N GLY A 202 3.49 -11.41 5.65
CA GLY A 202 3.57 -12.15 6.91
C GLY A 202 4.99 -12.34 7.48
N ASP A 203 6.01 -11.61 7.02
CA ASP A 203 7.40 -11.75 7.47
C ASP A 203 7.75 -10.90 8.71
N GLY A 204 6.81 -10.10 9.21
CA GLY A 204 6.94 -9.22 10.37
C GLY A 204 7.63 -7.89 10.08
N ILE A 205 7.91 -7.56 8.81
CA ILE A 205 8.49 -6.31 8.33
C ILE A 205 7.40 -5.39 7.75
N GLU A 206 7.55 -4.08 7.90
CA GLU A 206 6.68 -3.09 7.27
C GLU A 206 6.78 -3.15 5.74
N ASP A 207 5.65 -3.39 5.09
CA ASP A 207 5.40 -3.08 3.68
C ASP A 207 4.58 -1.78 3.55
N ARG A 208 4.65 -1.17 2.37
CA ARG A 208 3.87 0.03 2.03
C ARG A 208 3.14 -0.15 0.72
N LEU A 209 1.85 0.20 0.72
CA LEU A 209 1.06 0.30 -0.50
C LEU A 209 1.02 1.76 -0.95
N LEU A 210 1.52 2.02 -2.16
CA LEU A 210 1.46 3.32 -2.81
C LEU A 210 0.46 3.28 -3.96
N PHE A 211 -0.38 4.32 -4.07
CA PHE A 211 -1.27 4.55 -5.19
C PHE A 211 -0.72 5.69 -6.04
N MET A 212 -0.71 5.49 -7.35
CA MET A 212 -0.11 6.43 -8.31
C MET A 212 -1.13 6.82 -9.36
N GLU A 213 -1.30 8.12 -9.54
CA GLU A 213 -2.14 8.71 -10.57
C GLU A 213 -1.25 9.48 -11.54
N ASN A 214 -1.42 9.24 -12.84
CA ASN A 214 -0.60 9.84 -13.87
C ASN A 214 -1.43 10.78 -14.73
N SER A 215 -0.83 11.90 -15.11
CA SER A 215 -1.37 12.87 -16.05
C SER A 215 -0.23 13.53 -16.83
N VAL A 216 -0.58 14.34 -17.83
CA VAL A 216 0.34 15.15 -18.62
C VAL A 216 -0.14 16.60 -18.58
N GLU A 217 0.79 17.56 -18.64
CA GLU A 217 0.49 18.99 -18.81
C GLU A 217 -0.12 19.31 -20.19
#